data_AF-A0A640TRX6-F1
#
_entry.id   AF-A0A640TRX6-F1
#
_cell.length_a   1.000
_cell.length_b   1.000
_cell.length_c   1.000
_cell.angle_alpha   90.00
_cell.angle_beta   90.00
_cell.angle_gamma   90.00
#
_symmetry.space_group_name_H-M   'P 1'
#
loop_
_entity.id
_entity.type
_entity.pdbx_description
1 polymer ?
#
loop_
_entity_poly.entity_id
_entity_poly.type
_entity_poly.pdbx_seq_one_letter_code
_entity_poly.pdbx_strand_id
1 'polypeptide(L)'
;MTNEAAAPVEPAFAEVAQAAARAFDLVPTQADEPPQGQGSALAQRLRTDPETVERDLIKLVLTIVELLRQLMERTALHRVDQGDLSEEQEERVGLTLMILQDRMAELCERYGLTMEDLNLDLGPLGSLLPRHDAG
;
A
#
# COMPACT_ATOMS: atom_id res chain seq x y z
N MET A 1 23.68 -30.19 -20.79
CA MET A 1 22.75 -29.04 -20.80
C MET A 1 22.61 -28.60 -19.36
N THR A 2 23.30 -27.53 -19.00
CA THR A 2 23.37 -27.00 -17.64
C THR A 2 22.04 -26.34 -17.29
N ASN A 3 21.48 -26.79 -16.17
CA ASN A 3 20.30 -26.22 -15.54
C ASN A 3 20.71 -24.90 -14.87
N GLU A 4 20.33 -23.78 -15.48
CA GLU A 4 20.50 -22.44 -14.92
C GLU A 4 19.38 -22.23 -13.89
N ALA A 5 19.71 -22.52 -12.63
CA ALA A 5 18.82 -22.26 -11.51
C ALA A 5 18.57 -20.74 -11.42
N ALA A 6 17.32 -20.34 -11.62
CA ALA A 6 16.86 -18.98 -11.39
C ALA A 6 17.27 -18.52 -9.99
N ALA A 7 18.00 -17.40 -9.93
CA ALA A 7 18.42 -16.78 -8.69
C ALA A 7 17.21 -16.40 -7.82
N PRO A 8 17.29 -16.48 -6.48
CA PRO A 8 16.25 -15.95 -5.62
C PRO A 8 16.22 -14.43 -5.73
N VAL A 9 15.11 -13.88 -6.25
CA VAL A 9 14.88 -12.44 -6.33
C VAL A 9 14.40 -11.93 -4.96
N GLU A 10 15.26 -11.92 -3.95
CA GLU A 10 15.01 -11.18 -2.68
C GLU A 10 16.32 -10.65 -2.04
N PRO A 11 16.90 -9.57 -2.59
CA PRO A 11 17.67 -8.64 -1.74
C PRO A 11 17.34 -7.15 -1.94
N ALA A 12 16.54 -6.78 -2.96
CA ALA A 12 16.31 -5.37 -3.30
C ALA A 12 15.44 -4.63 -2.27
N PHE A 13 14.48 -5.32 -1.65
CA PHE A 13 13.53 -4.70 -0.72
C PHE A 13 14.20 -4.30 0.61
N ALA A 14 15.11 -5.14 1.12
CA ALA A 14 15.87 -4.88 2.34
C ALA A 14 16.82 -3.67 2.18
N GLU A 15 17.43 -3.52 1.00
CA GLU A 15 18.29 -2.37 0.69
C GLU A 15 17.48 -1.07 0.65
N VAL A 16 16.31 -1.09 0.02
CA VAL A 16 15.38 0.06 -0.03
C VAL A 16 14.89 0.42 1.37
N ALA A 17 14.54 -0.58 2.20
CA ALA A 17 14.13 -0.37 3.58
C ALA A 17 15.25 0.26 4.43
N GLN A 18 16.48 -0.21 4.28
CA GLN A 18 17.64 0.32 5.01
C GLN A 18 18.02 1.74 4.56
N ALA A 19 17.87 2.04 3.26
CA ALA A 19 18.05 3.39 2.74
C ALA A 19 16.98 4.36 3.27
N ALA A 20 15.72 3.92 3.35
CA ALA A 20 14.63 4.70 3.93
C ALA A 20 14.86 4.98 5.42
N ALA A 21 15.22 3.97 6.22
CA ALA A 21 15.51 4.13 7.65
C ALA A 21 16.61 5.18 7.91
N ARG A 22 17.71 5.14 7.15
CA ARG A 22 18.79 6.14 7.26
C ARG A 22 18.35 7.54 6.86
N ALA A 23 17.46 7.68 5.89
CA ALA A 23 16.95 8.99 5.49
C ALA A 23 16.09 9.63 6.60
N PHE A 24 15.37 8.83 7.39
CA PHE A 24 14.52 9.31 8.48
C PHE A 24 15.29 9.66 9.76
N ASP A 25 16.44 9.01 10.01
CA ASP A 25 17.35 9.29 11.13
C ASP A 25 18.14 10.61 10.97
N LEU A 26 18.18 11.18 9.76
CA LEU A 26 18.89 12.41 9.46
C LEU A 26 18.08 13.69 9.73
N VAL A 27 16.85 13.57 10.27
CA VAL A 27 16.08 14.73 10.72
C VAL A 27 16.50 15.08 12.15
N PRO A 28 17.18 16.21 12.41
CA PRO A 28 17.51 16.61 13.77
C PRO A 28 16.21 16.91 14.52
N THR A 29 15.98 16.19 15.61
CA THR A 29 14.95 16.49 16.60
C THR A 29 15.17 17.89 17.15
N GLN A 30 14.32 18.85 16.78
CA GLN A 30 14.12 20.02 17.62
C GLN A 30 13.38 19.52 18.87
N ALA A 31 14.13 19.40 19.96
CA ALA A 31 13.58 19.17 21.28
C ALA A 31 12.83 20.43 21.75
N ASP A 32 11.76 20.19 22.52
CA ASP A 32 10.96 21.14 23.30
C ASP A 32 9.87 21.95 22.57
N GLU A 33 8.83 21.27 22.07
CA GLU A 33 7.46 21.81 22.09
C GLU A 33 6.48 20.76 22.66
N PRO A 34 5.51 21.15 23.51
CA PRO A 34 4.55 20.21 24.07
C PRO A 34 3.63 19.66 22.96
N PRO A 35 3.33 18.36 22.92
CA PRO A 35 2.67 17.76 21.77
C PRO A 35 1.19 18.13 21.76
N GLN A 36 0.84 19.14 20.96
CA GLN A 36 -0.53 19.38 20.52
C GLN A 36 -0.67 18.87 19.08
N GLY A 37 -0.88 17.56 18.93
CA GLY A 37 -1.13 16.98 17.62
C GLY A 37 -1.01 15.46 17.60
N GLN A 38 -2.16 14.78 17.59
CA GLN A 38 -2.28 13.32 17.44
C GLN A 38 -1.74 12.81 16.08
N GLY A 39 -1.40 13.70 15.14
CA GLY A 39 -0.77 13.36 13.86
C GLY A 39 0.71 12.97 13.92
N SER A 40 1.39 13.18 15.06
CA SER A 40 2.78 12.74 15.25
C SER A 40 2.90 11.24 15.53
N ALA A 41 1.87 10.60 16.09
CA ALA A 41 1.92 9.20 16.51
C ALA A 41 2.08 8.19 15.35
N LEU A 42 1.61 8.52 14.14
CA LEU A 42 1.78 7.67 12.94
C LEU A 42 3.18 7.78 12.36
N ALA A 43 3.68 9.00 12.18
CA ALA A 43 5.06 9.24 11.77
C ALA A 43 6.07 8.75 12.81
N GLN A 44 5.66 8.65 14.08
CA GLN A 44 6.46 8.14 15.18
C GLN A 44 6.34 6.62 15.37
N ARG A 45 5.20 6.00 15.06
CA ARG A 45 5.06 4.52 14.99
C ARG A 45 5.79 3.91 13.82
N LEU A 46 5.76 4.56 12.65
CA LEU A 46 6.59 4.20 11.49
C LEU A 46 8.11 4.31 11.77
N ARG A 47 8.50 5.00 12.85
CA ARG A 47 9.88 5.40 13.13
C ARG A 47 10.64 4.49 14.10
N THR A 48 10.05 3.42 14.66
CA THR A 48 10.71 2.79 15.82
C THR A 48 10.47 1.28 15.97
N ASP A 49 10.95 0.47 15.03
CA ASP A 49 11.65 -0.81 15.29
C ASP A 49 12.23 -1.35 13.96
N PRO A 50 13.54 -1.56 13.79
CA PRO A 50 14.09 -2.15 12.56
C PRO A 50 13.46 -3.51 12.19
N GLU A 51 12.90 -4.24 13.14
CA GLU A 51 12.16 -5.49 12.86
C GLU A 51 10.71 -5.25 12.34
N THR A 52 10.11 -4.08 12.58
CA THR A 52 8.73 -3.76 12.12
C THR A 52 8.68 -2.88 10.88
N VAL A 53 9.77 -2.18 10.55
CA VAL A 53 9.86 -1.27 9.39
C VAL A 53 9.55 -2.00 8.08
N GLU A 54 10.03 -3.23 7.88
CA GLU A 54 9.73 -4.00 6.66
C GLU A 54 8.22 -4.20 6.48
N ARG A 55 7.53 -4.64 7.54
CA ARG A 55 6.08 -4.87 7.52
C ARG A 55 5.31 -3.58 7.30
N ASP A 56 5.73 -2.49 7.94
CA ASP A 56 5.10 -1.17 7.81
C ASP A 56 5.28 -0.56 6.40
N LEU A 57 6.45 -0.73 5.79
CA LEU A 57 6.71 -0.31 4.41
C LEU A 57 5.87 -1.12 3.41
N ILE A 58 5.77 -2.43 3.61
CA ILE A 58 4.93 -3.29 2.78
C ILE A 58 3.47 -2.89 2.91
N LYS A 59 2.99 -2.66 4.13
CA LYS A 59 1.65 -2.15 4.39
C LYS A 59 1.38 -0.85 3.63
N LEU A 60 2.33 0.09 3.65
CA LEU A 60 2.21 1.35 2.90
C LEU A 60 2.14 1.12 1.39
N VAL A 61 3.01 0.29 0.83
CA VAL A 61 3.00 -0.03 -0.61
C VAL A 61 1.68 -0.69 -1.01
N LEU A 62 1.23 -1.70 -0.26
CA LEU A 62 -0.04 -2.37 -0.49
C LEU A 62 -1.22 -1.39 -0.38
N THR A 63 -1.17 -0.45 0.56
CA THR A 63 -2.17 0.63 0.66
C THR A 63 -2.23 1.50 -0.59
N ILE A 64 -1.08 1.89 -1.14
CA ILE A 64 -1.02 2.71 -2.36
C ILE A 64 -1.56 1.92 -3.55
N VAL A 65 -1.20 0.65 -3.68
CA VAL A 65 -1.70 -0.21 -4.76
C VAL A 65 -3.22 -0.39 -4.66
N GLU A 66 -3.74 -0.59 -3.45
CA GLU A 66 -5.19 -0.68 -3.20
C GLU A 66 -5.92 0.62 -3.56
N LEU A 67 -5.34 1.77 -3.23
CA LEU A 67 -5.89 3.07 -3.64
C LEU A 67 -5.98 3.17 -5.16
N LEU A 68 -4.91 2.80 -5.88
CA LEU A 68 -4.89 2.81 -7.33
C LEU A 68 -5.93 1.84 -7.91
N ARG A 69 -6.09 0.64 -7.32
CA ARG A 69 -7.13 -0.33 -7.72
C ARG A 69 -8.53 0.30 -7.61
N GLN A 70 -8.84 0.94 -6.48
CA GLN A 70 -10.14 1.59 -6.27
C GLN A 70 -10.39 2.75 -7.24
N LEU A 71 -9.36 3.54 -7.53
CA LEU A 71 -9.45 4.63 -8.51
C LEU A 71 -9.70 4.09 -9.92
N MET A 72 -9.01 3.02 -10.30
CA MET A 72 -9.19 2.36 -11.59
C MET A 72 -10.59 1.74 -11.70
N GLU A 73 -11.07 1.07 -10.65
CA GLU A 73 -12.41 0.51 -10.57
C GLU A 73 -13.48 1.59 -10.75
N ARG A 74 -13.39 2.69 -9.98
CA ARG A 74 -14.33 3.80 -10.08
C ARG A 74 -14.31 4.45 -11.46
N THR A 75 -13.12 4.58 -12.07
CA THR A 75 -12.98 5.12 -13.42
C THR A 75 -13.56 4.18 -14.47
N ALA A 76 -13.35 2.87 -14.31
CA ALA A 76 -13.92 1.85 -15.19
C ALA A 76 -15.45 1.91 -15.14
N LEU A 77 -16.05 1.87 -13.95
CA LEU A 77 -17.49 1.99 -13.76
C LEU A 77 -18.04 3.26 -14.40
N HIS A 78 -17.37 4.40 -14.21
CA HIS A 78 -17.79 5.66 -14.81
C HIS A 78 -17.78 5.62 -16.35
N ARG A 79 -16.78 4.97 -16.96
CA ARG A 79 -16.70 4.81 -18.41
C ARG A 79 -17.75 3.83 -18.95
N VAL A 80 -18.06 2.77 -18.22
CA VAL A 80 -19.19 1.87 -18.52
C VAL A 80 -20.49 2.65 -18.55
N ASP A 81 -20.77 3.44 -17.51
CA ASP A 81 -21.98 4.25 -17.41
C ASP A 81 -22.12 5.27 -18.56
N GLN A 82 -21.00 5.77 -19.09
CA GLN A 82 -20.96 6.69 -20.23
C GLN A 82 -20.98 5.99 -21.59
N GLY A 83 -20.86 4.66 -21.65
CA GLY A 83 -20.76 3.89 -22.88
C GLY A 83 -19.41 4.09 -23.61
N ASP A 84 -18.37 4.49 -22.88
CA ASP A 84 -17.02 4.76 -23.40
C ASP A 84 -16.19 3.48 -23.58
N LEU A 85 -16.73 2.31 -23.22
CA LEU A 85 -16.09 1.00 -23.34
C LEU A 85 -16.95 0.06 -24.18
N SER A 86 -16.30 -0.78 -24.99
CA SER A 86 -16.97 -1.93 -25.61
C SER A 86 -17.10 -3.09 -24.62
N GLU A 87 -18.05 -4.00 -24.83
CA GLU A 87 -18.25 -5.18 -23.97
C GLU A 87 -16.95 -5.97 -23.71
N GLU A 88 -16.14 -6.20 -24.76
CA GLU A 88 -14.84 -6.88 -24.63
C GLU A 88 -13.81 -6.10 -23.79
N GLN A 89 -13.90 -4.76 -23.75
CA GLN A 89 -13.03 -3.92 -22.92
C GLN A 89 -13.50 -3.96 -21.47
N GLU A 90 -14.80 -3.91 -21.23
CA GLU A 90 -15.39 -4.02 -19.89
C GLU A 90 -15.01 -5.34 -19.23
N GLU A 91 -15.19 -6.46 -19.94
CA GLU A 91 -14.83 -7.80 -19.44
C GLU A 91 -13.35 -7.88 -19.08
N ARG A 92 -12.48 -7.34 -19.94
CA ARG A 92 -11.02 -7.35 -19.74
C ARG A 92 -10.58 -6.51 -18.56
N VAL A 93 -11.19 -5.33 -18.38
CA VAL A 93 -10.92 -4.48 -17.22
C VAL A 93 -11.38 -5.15 -15.94
N GLY A 94 -12.60 -5.71 -15.93
CA GLY A 94 -13.13 -6.47 -14.79
C GLY A 94 -12.21 -7.62 -14.39
N LEU A 95 -11.82 -8.46 -15.36
CA LEU A 95 -10.91 -9.58 -15.12
C LEU A 95 -9.54 -9.14 -14.59
N THR A 96 -9.00 -8.04 -15.11
CA THR A 96 -7.71 -7.49 -14.63
C THR A 96 -7.81 -7.02 -13.18
N LEU A 97 -8.90 -6.33 -12.82
CA LEU A 97 -9.12 -5.86 -11.45
C LEU A 97 -9.34 -7.02 -10.47
N MET A 98 -10.03 -8.08 -10.88
CA MET A 98 -10.20 -9.30 -10.08
C MET A 98 -8.86 -9.99 -9.82
N ILE A 99 -8.03 -10.18 -10.87
CA ILE A 99 -6.70 -10.78 -10.71
C ILE A 99 -5.83 -9.92 -9.77
N LEU A 100 -5.90 -8.60 -9.90
CA LEU A 100 -5.16 -7.70 -9.01
C LEU A 100 -5.62 -7.86 -7.56
N GLN A 101 -6.94 -7.94 -7.31
CA GLN A 101 -7.48 -8.16 -5.98
C GLN A 101 -7.02 -9.50 -5.37
N ASP A 102 -7.01 -10.58 -6.15
CA ASP A 102 -6.54 -11.89 -5.68
C ASP A 102 -5.05 -11.85 -5.32
N ARG A 103 -4.22 -11.23 -6.15
CA ARG A 103 -2.78 -11.05 -5.85
C ARG A 103 -2.53 -10.18 -4.63
N MET A 104 -3.35 -9.15 -4.45
CA MET A 104 -3.30 -8.31 -3.25
C MET A 104 -3.64 -9.12 -1.99
N ALA A 105 -4.67 -9.95 -2.04
CA ALA A 105 -5.03 -10.83 -0.93
C ALA A 105 -3.91 -11.81 -0.58
N GLU A 106 -3.31 -12.48 -1.59
CA GLU A 106 -2.16 -13.38 -1.40
C GLU A 106 -0.96 -12.68 -0.75
N LEU A 107 -0.66 -11.44 -1.17
CA LEU A 107 0.43 -10.64 -0.59
C LEU A 107 0.10 -10.22 0.85
N CYS A 108 -1.14 -9.80 1.13
CA CYS A 108 -1.55 -9.46 2.48
C CYS A 108 -1.37 -10.66 3.43
N GLU A 109 -1.84 -11.85 3.03
CA GLU A 109 -1.68 -13.08 3.82
C GLU A 109 -0.20 -13.39 4.12
N ARG A 110 0.67 -13.26 3.12
CA ARG A 110 2.12 -13.50 3.26
C ARG A 110 2.77 -12.63 4.34
N TYR A 111 2.33 -11.38 4.46
CA TYR A 111 2.88 -10.42 5.41
C TYR A 111 2.03 -10.29 6.69
N GLY A 112 1.07 -11.19 6.90
CA GLY A 112 0.19 -11.20 8.06
C GLY A 112 -0.66 -9.94 8.16
N LEU A 113 -1.11 -9.42 7.03
CA LEU A 113 -1.99 -8.27 6.90
C LEU A 113 -3.37 -8.71 6.40
N THR A 114 -4.38 -7.92 6.69
CA THR A 114 -5.72 -8.03 6.12
C THR A 114 -5.95 -6.87 5.15
N MET A 115 -6.95 -6.99 4.27
CA MET A 115 -7.34 -5.87 3.42
C MET A 115 -7.79 -4.65 4.23
N GLU A 116 -8.37 -4.86 5.42
CA GLU A 116 -8.77 -3.78 6.34
C GLU A 116 -7.55 -3.03 6.89
N ASP A 117 -6.42 -3.74 7.08
CA ASP A 117 -5.18 -3.11 7.54
C ASP A 117 -4.67 -2.07 6.53
N LEU A 118 -4.95 -2.23 5.24
CA LEU A 118 -4.50 -1.30 4.20
C LEU A 118 -5.14 0.08 4.34
N ASN A 119 -6.21 0.25 5.11
CA ASN A 119 -6.77 1.57 5.32
C ASN A 119 -6.00 2.34 6.39
N LEU A 120 -4.92 3.01 5.97
CA LEU A 120 -4.11 3.85 6.85
C LEU A 120 -4.90 5.06 7.33
N ASP A 121 -5.00 5.23 8.65
CA ASP A 121 -5.41 6.48 9.26
C ASP A 121 -4.26 7.50 9.13
N LEU A 122 -4.55 8.71 8.69
CA LEU A 122 -3.60 9.82 8.58
C LEU A 122 -3.86 10.90 9.65
N GLY A 123 -4.73 10.61 10.63
CA GLY A 123 -5.10 11.52 11.71
C GLY A 123 -6.04 12.63 11.21
N PRO A 124 -5.63 13.91 11.23
CA PRO A 124 -6.50 15.02 10.83
C PRO A 124 -6.94 14.98 9.36
N LEU A 125 -6.23 14.23 8.51
CA LEU A 125 -6.59 14.03 7.10
C LEU A 125 -7.60 12.89 6.89
N GLY A 126 -7.94 12.12 7.93
CA GLY A 126 -8.81 10.96 7.85
C GLY A 126 -8.10 9.72 7.30
N SER A 127 -8.87 8.74 6.81
CA SER A 127 -8.33 7.49 6.28
C SER A 127 -7.93 7.63 4.80
N LEU A 128 -6.82 7.01 4.40
CA LEU A 128 -6.27 7.14 3.05
C LEU A 128 -7.16 6.45 2.01
N LEU A 129 -7.74 5.31 2.34
CA LEU A 129 -8.72 4.65 1.48
C LEU A 129 -10.13 5.18 1.83
N PRO A 130 -10.96 5.48 0.81
CA PRO A 130 -12.40 5.61 0.98
C PRO A 130 -12.93 4.44 1.80
N ARG A 131 -13.78 4.71 2.80
CA ARG A 131 -14.45 3.64 3.52
C ARG A 131 -15.29 2.86 2.50
N HIS A 132 -15.13 1.54 2.49
CA HIS A 132 -16.05 0.65 1.78
C HIS A 132 -17.40 0.79 2.49
N ASP A 133 -18.16 1.82 2.11
CA ASP A 133 -19.54 1.97 2.56
C ASP A 133 -20.30 0.81 1.92
N ALA A 134 -20.65 -0.18 2.75
CA ALA A 134 -21.71 -1.12 2.41
C ALA A 134 -22.95 -0.27 2.09
N GLY A 135 -23.41 -0.38 0.84
CA GLY A 135 -24.60 0.31 0.34
C GLY A 135 -25.85 0.02 1.17
#